data_AF-A0A1I0ETQ4-F1
#
_entry.id   AF-A0A1I0ETQ4-F1
#
_cell.length_a   1.000
_cell.length_b   1.000
_cell.length_c   1.000
_cell.angle_alpha   90.00
_cell.angle_beta   90.00
_cell.angle_gamma   90.00
#
_symmetry.space_group_name_H-M   'P 1'
#
loop_
_entity.id
_entity.type
_entity.pdbx_description
1 polymer ?
#
loop_
_entity_poly.entity_id
_entity_poly.type
_entity_poly.pdbx_seq_one_letter_code
_entity_poly.pdbx_strand_id
1 'polypeptide(L)'
;MAVRLEHVIARNMAELREQQGWTQADLARQMCAQGARWTPNRVTQLETLRRPVSLMEIVLLATVFGVPVVRLLFGDDLVEMPSGEEIPLDRFREGFQPSRREDADA
;
A
#
# COMPACT_ATOMS: atom_id res chain seq x y z
N MET A 1 20.06 0.04 2.61
CA MET A 1 19.78 -1.37 2.94
C MET A 1 18.47 -1.71 2.25
N ALA A 2 18.39 -2.84 1.55
CA ALA A 2 17.13 -3.27 0.97
C ALA A 2 16.11 -3.65 2.04
N VAL A 3 14.83 -3.46 1.72
CA VAL A 3 13.70 -3.75 2.60
C VAL A 3 12.78 -4.75 1.91
N ARG A 4 12.04 -5.53 2.69
CA ARG A 4 10.92 -6.30 2.12
C ARG A 4 9.79 -5.34 1.73
N LEU A 5 9.09 -5.64 0.65
CA LEU A 5 7.99 -4.82 0.13
C LEU A 5 6.93 -4.48 1.18
N GLU A 6 6.67 -5.38 2.13
CA GLU A 6 5.71 -5.15 3.21
C GLU A 6 6.11 -3.99 4.12
N HIS A 7 7.41 -3.71 4.30
CA HIS A 7 7.88 -2.55 5.08
C HIS A 7 7.44 -1.24 4.44
N VAL A 8 7.58 -1.15 3.12
CA VAL A 8 7.16 0.03 2.33
C VAL A 8 5.66 0.23 2.49
N ILE A 9 4.87 -0.83 2.30
CA ILE A 9 3.41 -0.78 2.40
C ILE A 9 2.98 -0.39 3.82
N ALA A 10 3.58 -1.00 4.85
CA ALA A 10 3.28 -0.71 6.25
C ALA A 10 3.57 0.75 6.63
N ARG A 11 4.73 1.27 6.21
CA ARG A 11 5.12 2.67 6.41
C ARG A 11 4.13 3.62 5.72
N ASN A 12 3.86 3.40 4.43
CA ASN A 12 2.98 4.26 3.65
C ASN A 12 1.53 4.21 4.15
N MET A 13 1.06 3.06 4.63
CA MET A 13 -0.25 2.93 5.28
C MET A 13 -0.32 3.75 6.57
N ALA A 14 0.72 3.71 7.41
CA ALA A 14 0.78 4.50 8.64
C ALA A 14 0.82 6.01 8.34
N GLU A 15 1.63 6.43 7.36
CA GLU A 15 1.69 7.82 6.91
C GLU A 15 0.34 8.33 6.38
N LEU A 16 -0.33 7.58 5.51
CA LEU A 16 -1.64 7.94 4.99
C LEU A 16 -2.69 8.05 6.10
N ARG A 17 -2.64 7.14 7.08
CA ARG A 17 -3.52 7.17 8.24
C ARG A 17 -3.27 8.44 9.07
N GLU A 18 -2.01 8.78 9.32
CA GLU A 18 -1.64 9.98 10.09
C GLU A 18 -2.01 11.28 9.35
N GLN A 19 -1.85 11.34 8.02
CA GLN A 19 -2.27 12.48 7.20
C GLN A 19 -3.77 12.75 7.26
N GLN A 20 -4.58 11.70 7.42
CA GLN A 20 -6.04 11.80 7.60
C GLN A 20 -6.44 12.11 9.06
N GLY A 21 -5.47 12.19 9.98
CA GLY A 21 -5.74 12.35 11.42
C GLY A 21 -6.40 11.11 12.05
N TRP A 22 -6.23 9.93 11.44
CA TRP A 22 -6.90 8.70 11.86
C TRP A 22 -6.07 7.92 12.89
N THR A 23 -6.76 7.36 13.88
CA THR A 23 -6.21 6.31 14.74
C THR A 23 -6.25 4.95 14.02
N GLN A 24 -5.55 3.94 14.57
CA GLN A 24 -5.65 2.57 14.07
C GLN A 24 -7.10 2.04 14.11
N ALA A 25 -7.88 2.47 15.10
CA ALA A 25 -9.30 2.10 15.19
C ALA A 25 -10.14 2.75 14.09
N ASP A 26 -9.81 3.99 13.70
CA ASP A 26 -10.49 4.67 12.59
C ASP A 26 -10.25 3.96 11.27
N LEU A 27 -9.00 3.61 10.97
CA LEU A 27 -8.69 2.85 9.76
C LEU A 27 -9.40 1.49 9.74
N ALA A 28 -9.42 0.78 10.87
CA ALA A 28 -10.17 -0.47 10.96
C ALA A 28 -11.67 -0.28 10.67
N ARG A 29 -12.28 0.80 11.18
CA ARG A 29 -13.69 1.14 10.89
C ARG A 29 -13.92 1.41 9.40
N GLN A 30 -13.04 2.17 8.75
CA GLN A 30 -13.15 2.46 7.31
C GLN A 30 -13.00 1.20 6.45
N MET A 31 -12.07 0.32 6.81
CA MET A 31 -11.90 -0.98 6.14
C MET A 31 -13.13 -1.87 6.33
N CYS A 32 -13.75 -1.87 7.51
CA CYS A 32 -15.02 -2.57 7.76
C CYS A 32 -16.17 -2.01 6.92
N ALA A 33 -16.23 -0.69 6.70
CA ALA A 33 -17.22 -0.07 5.82
C ALA A 33 -17.10 -0.53 4.36
N GLN A 34 -15.92 -1.00 3.94
CA GLN A 34 -15.68 -1.63 2.64
C GLN A 34 -15.84 -3.17 2.66
N GLY A 35 -16.41 -3.74 3.73
CA GLY A 35 -16.69 -5.17 3.86
C GLY A 35 -15.52 -6.02 4.38
N ALA A 36 -14.38 -5.42 4.74
CA ALA A 36 -13.29 -6.16 5.39
C ALA A 36 -13.65 -6.49 6.84
N ARG A 37 -13.04 -7.53 7.42
CA ARG A 37 -13.20 -7.88 8.85
C ARG A 37 -12.02 -7.39 9.68
N TRP A 38 -11.70 -6.10 9.56
CA TRP A 38 -10.54 -5.53 10.22
C TRP A 38 -10.84 -5.14 11.67
N THR A 39 -9.82 -5.29 12.51
CA THR A 39 -9.81 -4.82 13.90
C THR A 39 -8.66 -3.84 14.08
N PRO A 40 -8.65 -2.99 15.12
CA PRO A 40 -7.50 -2.11 15.39
C PRO A 40 -6.19 -2.92 15.51
N ASN A 41 -6.24 -4.10 16.11
CA ASN A 41 -5.10 -5.02 16.21
C ASN A 41 -4.62 -5.54 14.83
N ARG A 42 -5.52 -5.72 13.85
CA ARG A 42 -5.10 -6.06 12.47
C ARG A 42 -4.26 -4.94 11.87
N VAL A 43 -4.63 -3.68 12.10
CA VAL A 43 -3.85 -2.51 11.67
C VAL A 43 -2.49 -2.51 12.35
N THR A 44 -2.44 -2.65 13.68
CA THR A 44 -1.18 -2.74 14.43
C THR A 44 -0.28 -3.85 13.89
N GLN A 45 -0.83 -5.04 13.61
CA GLN A 45 -0.08 -6.17 13.09
C GLN A 45 0.49 -5.93 11.69
N LEU A 46 -0.17 -5.13 10.86
CA LEU A 46 0.35 -4.72 9.56
C LEU A 46 1.44 -3.67 9.71
N GLU A 47 1.22 -2.61 10.51
CA GLU A 47 2.21 -1.56 10.75
C GLU A 47 3.50 -2.10 11.41
N THR A 48 3.38 -3.15 12.22
CA THR A 48 4.52 -3.82 12.89
C THR A 48 5.01 -5.07 12.16
N LEU A 49 4.51 -5.34 10.94
CA LEU A 49 4.94 -6.44 10.07
C LEU A 49 4.81 -7.85 10.67
N ARG A 50 3.93 -7.99 11.67
CA ARG A 50 3.61 -9.27 12.33
C ARG A 50 2.67 -10.13 11.52
N ARG A 51 1.98 -9.56 10.52
CA ARG A 51 1.18 -10.31 9.56
C ARG A 51 1.35 -9.75 8.15
N PRO A 52 1.26 -10.61 7.12
CA PRO A 52 1.25 -10.15 5.73
C PRO A 52 -0.03 -9.38 5.41
N VAL A 53 0.06 -8.54 4.39
CA VAL A 53 -1.05 -7.86 3.71
C VAL A 53 -1.28 -8.54 2.37
N SER A 54 -2.54 -8.84 2.06
CA SER A 54 -2.91 -9.41 0.75
C SER A 54 -3.10 -8.33 -0.31
N LEU A 55 -3.01 -8.70 -1.59
CA LEU A 55 -3.27 -7.75 -2.69
C LEU A 55 -4.68 -7.14 -2.61
N MET A 56 -5.69 -7.94 -2.22
CA MET A 56 -7.05 -7.42 -2.03
C MET A 56 -7.11 -6.37 -0.92
N GLU A 57 -6.39 -6.57 0.20
CA GLU A 57 -6.29 -5.57 1.26
C GLU A 57 -5.57 -4.30 0.78
N ILE A 58 -4.55 -4.41 -0.07
CA ILE A 58 -3.88 -3.25 -0.68
C ILE A 58 -4.86 -2.44 -1.54
N VAL A 59 -5.66 -3.12 -2.37
CA VAL A 59 -6.69 -2.46 -3.19
C VAL A 59 -7.73 -1.77 -2.32
N LEU A 60 -8.20 -2.43 -1.26
CA LEU A 60 -9.16 -1.84 -0.32
C LEU A 60 -8.57 -0.64 0.43
N LEU A 61 -7.31 -0.70 0.87
CA LEU A 61 -6.61 0.43 1.48
C LEU A 61 -6.54 1.63 0.54
N ALA A 62 -6.19 1.39 -0.72
CA ALA A 62 -6.13 2.44 -1.74
C ALA A 62 -7.50 3.11 -1.91
N THR A 63 -8.58 2.33 -1.98
CA THR A 63 -9.97 2.82 -2.01
C THR A 63 -10.33 3.62 -0.76
N VAL A 64 -10.03 3.10 0.43
CA VAL A 64 -10.33 3.75 1.73
C VAL A 64 -9.60 5.10 1.87
N PHE A 65 -8.36 5.17 1.43
CA PHE A 65 -7.58 6.41 1.46
C PHE A 65 -7.87 7.35 0.28
N GLY A 66 -8.61 6.90 -0.74
CA GLY A 66 -8.89 7.68 -1.94
C GLY A 66 -7.64 7.95 -2.79
N VAL A 67 -6.70 7.00 -2.82
CA VAL A 67 -5.43 7.13 -3.56
C VAL A 67 -5.24 6.00 -4.57
N PRO A 68 -4.43 6.19 -5.63
CA PRO A 68 -4.02 5.09 -6.49
C PRO A 68 -3.26 4.01 -5.71
N VAL A 69 -3.37 2.74 -6.09
CA VAL A 69 -2.63 1.62 -5.45
C VAL A 69 -1.12 1.89 -5.40
N VAL A 70 -0.57 2.49 -6.45
CA VAL A 70 0.84 2.88 -6.53
C VAL A 70 1.29 3.81 -5.41
N ARG A 71 0.37 4.55 -4.76
CA ARG A 71 0.70 5.40 -3.61
C ARG A 71 1.17 4.59 -2.40
N LEU A 72 0.67 3.36 -2.23
CA LEU A 72 1.15 2.44 -1.19
C LEU A 72 2.55 1.89 -1.48
N LEU A 73 3.04 2.04 -2.72
CA LEU A 73 4.37 1.66 -3.19
C LEU A 73 5.27 2.87 -3.45
N PHE A 74 4.96 4.02 -2.86
CA PHE A 74 5.76 5.23 -3.04
C PHE A 74 6.99 5.22 -2.14
N GLY A 75 8.11 5.76 -2.63
CA GLY A 75 9.40 5.79 -1.94
C GLY A 75 10.56 5.44 -2.87
N ASP A 76 11.78 5.61 -2.36
CA ASP A 76 13.02 5.38 -3.12
C ASP A 76 13.80 4.17 -2.57
N ASP A 77 13.10 3.28 -1.86
CA ASP A 77 13.72 2.09 -1.26
C ASP A 77 14.17 1.08 -2.33
N LEU A 78 15.17 0.28 -1.97
CA LEU A 78 15.50 -0.96 -2.68
C LEU A 78 14.68 -2.10 -2.07
N VAL A 79 14.01 -2.89 -2.90
CA VAL A 79 13.20 -4.03 -2.48
C VAL A 79 13.98 -5.32 -2.67
N GLU A 80 14.09 -6.12 -1.61
CA GLU A 80 14.69 -7.45 -1.67
C GLU A 80 13.72 -8.46 -2.31
N MET A 81 14.17 -9.11 -3.37
CA MET A 81 13.44 -10.15 -4.08
C MET A 81 13.77 -11.55 -3.53
N PRO A 82 12.88 -12.55 -3.69
CA PRO A 82 13.20 -13.94 -3.33
C PRO A 82 14.43 -14.52 -4.04
N SER A 83 14.81 -13.96 -5.18
CA SER A 83 16.03 -14.29 -5.92
C SER A 83 17.32 -13.78 -5.25
N GLY A 84 17.22 -12.93 -4.23
CA GLY A 84 18.34 -12.19 -3.65
C GLY A 84 18.72 -10.91 -4.42
N GLU A 85 17.99 -10.59 -5.49
CA GLU A 85 18.15 -9.33 -6.21
C GLU A 85 17.55 -8.16 -5.42
N GLU A 86 18.22 -7.00 -5.46
CA GLU A 86 17.69 -5.75 -4.93
C GLU A 86 17.18 -4.89 -6.10
N ILE A 87 15.87 -4.65 -6.15
CA ILE A 87 15.23 -3.88 -7.22
C ILE A 87 14.77 -2.53 -6.68
N PRO A 88 15.13 -1.41 -7.32
CA PRO A 88 14.55 -0.10 -7.01
C PRO A 88 13.01 -0.12 -7.04
N LEU A 89 12.39 0.44 -6.00
CA LEU A 89 10.93 0.42 -5.86
C LEU A 89 10.20 1.14 -7.02
N ASP A 90 10.86 2.13 -7.65
CA ASP A 90 10.34 2.87 -8.80
C ASP A 90 10.08 1.99 -10.03
N ARG A 91 10.88 0.94 -10.26
CA ARG A 91 10.67 -0.05 -11.33
C ARG A 91 9.31 -0.74 -11.23
N PHE A 92 8.83 -1.00 -10.02
CA PHE A 92 7.49 -1.56 -9.82
C PHE A 92 6.40 -0.56 -10.22
N ARG A 93 6.65 0.75 -10.06
CA ARG A 93 5.68 1.81 -10.38
C ARG A 93 5.60 2.10 -11.88
N GLU A 94 6.70 1.94 -12.61
CA GLU A 94 6.74 2.12 -14.07
C GLU A 94 5.72 1.23 -14.78
N GLY A 95 5.51 0.00 -14.30
CA GLY A 95 4.49 -0.92 -14.82
C GLY A 95 3.03 -0.48 -14.60
N PHE A 96 2.79 0.56 -13.79
CA PHE A 96 1.46 1.14 -13.53
C PHE A 96 1.25 2.49 -14.21
N GLN A 97 2.21 3.00 -14.99
CA GLN A 97 1.98 4.20 -15.78
C GLN A 97 0.84 3.92 -16.76
N PRO A 98 -0.23 4.73 -16.77
CA PRO A 98 -1.29 4.56 -17.74
C PRO A 98 -0.64 4.69 -19.12
N SER A 99 -0.78 3.66 -19.96
CA SER A 99 -0.58 3.82 -21.39
C SER A 99 -1.45 5.01 -21.78
N ARG A 100 -0.81 6.09 -22.25
CA ARG A 100 -1.51 7.22 -22.83
C ARG A 100 -2.46 6.62 -23.86
N ARG A 101 -3.76 6.62 -23.59
CA ARG A 101 -4.78 6.38 -24.62
C ARG A 101 -4.70 7.59 -25.55
N GLU A 102 -3.73 7.57 -26.45
CA GLU A 102 -3.90 8.12 -27.80
C GLU A 102 -5.00 7.25 -28.40
N ASP A 103 -6.25 7.70 -28.27
CA ASP A 103 -7.45 7.27 -29.03
C ASP A 103 -8.69 7.87 -28.33
N ALA A 104 -8.76 9.19 -28.34
CA ALA A 104 -9.99 9.95 -28.12
C ALA A 104 -9.86 11.23 -28.95
N ASP A 105 -9.93 11.05 -30.28
CA ASP A 105 -10.50 11.97 -31.26
C ASP A 105 -10.10 11.50 -32.67
N ALA A 106 -10.86 10.53 -33.18
CA ALA A 106 -10.99 10.22 -34.61
C ALA A 106 -12.48 10.01 -34.92
#